data_AF-A0AAV3QNW2-F1
#
_entry.id   AF-A0AAV3QNW2-F1
#
_cell.length_a   1.000
_cell.length_b   1.000
_cell.length_c   1.000
_cell.angle_alpha   90.00
_cell.angle_beta   90.00
_cell.angle_gamma   90.00
#
_symmetry.space_group_name_H-M   'P 1'
#
loop_
_entity.id
_entity.type
_entity.pdbx_description
1 polymer ?
#
loop_
_entity_poly.entity_id
_entity_poly.type
_entity_poly.pdbx_seq_one_letter_code
_entity_poly.pdbx_strand_id
1 'polypeptide(L)' 'MTSLESAIKWIKKEHGGKSIRSKATLLAFCILVHEIWRARNSVAFDLEPTSPDAIIARVKLATYRILIRLYPSQMITF' A
#
# COMPACT_ATOMS: atom_id res chain seq x y z
N MET A 1 8.39 17.29 -12.43
CA MET A 1 8.61 15.85 -12.24
C MET A 1 8.08 15.49 -10.87
N THR A 2 6.92 14.86 -10.86
CA THR A 2 6.08 14.67 -9.68
C THR A 2 6.59 13.46 -8.90
N SER A 3 6.48 13.48 -7.58
CA SER A 3 6.89 12.39 -6.67
C SER A 3 6.38 10.99 -7.10
N LEU A 4 5.26 10.95 -7.82
CA LEU A 4 4.65 9.77 -8.39
C LEU A 4 5.47 9.14 -9.52
N GLU A 5 6.04 9.93 -10.43
CA GLU A 5 6.86 9.42 -11.54
C GLU A 5 8.16 8.76 -11.04
N SER A 6 8.75 9.35 -9.99
CA SER A 6 9.91 8.80 -9.29
C SER A 6 9.57 7.49 -8.56
N ALA A 7 8.41 7.43 -7.90
CA ALA A 7 7.92 6.20 -7.27
C ALA A 7 7.66 5.09 -8.30
N ILE A 8 7.05 5.42 -9.44
CA ILE A 8 6.79 4.47 -10.54
C ILE A 8 8.11 3.97 -11.15
N LYS A 9 9.12 4.82 -11.34
CA LYS A 9 10.45 4.40 -11.80
C LYS A 9 11.12 3.46 -10.80
N TRP A 10 11.00 3.75 -9.50
CA TRP A 10 11.54 2.91 -8.44
C TRP A 10 10.85 1.54 -8.37
N ILE A 11 9.52 1.51 -8.48
CA ILE A 11 8.70 0.29 -8.59
C ILE A 11 9.11 -0.56 -9.79
N LYS A 12 9.30 0.07 -10.96
CA LYS A 12 9.75 -0.63 -12.18
C LYS A 12 11.17 -1.19 -12.05
N LYS A 13 12.05 -0.49 -11.32
CA LYS A 13 13.42 -0.94 -11.04
C LYS A 13 13.45 -2.18 -10.13
N GLU A 14 12.59 -2.25 -9.12
CA GLU A 14 12.45 -3.43 -8.24
C GLU A 14 11.77 -4.63 -8.94
N HIS A 15 11.07 -4.41 -10.06
CA HIS A 15 10.43 -5.48 -10.84
C HIS A 15 11.43 -6.45 -11.50
N GLY A 16 12.71 -6.07 -11.58
CA GLY A 16 13.78 -6.86 -12.19
C GLY A 16 14.25 -8.08 -11.38
N GLY A 17 13.83 -8.22 -10.11
CA GLY A 17 14.08 -9.45 -9.38
C GLY A 17 13.49 -9.47 -7.97
N LYS A 18 13.33 -10.70 -7.45
CA LYS A 18 13.13 -11.09 -6.03
C LYS A 18 11.67 -11.25 -5.57
N SER A 19 11.50 -12.36 -4.85
CA SER A 19 10.37 -12.95 -4.09
C SER A 19 9.01 -12.24 -4.01
N ILE A 20 7.96 -13.04 -3.80
CA ILE A 20 6.60 -12.57 -3.44
C ILE A 20 6.62 -11.58 -2.27
N ARG A 21 7.56 -11.72 -1.32
CA ARG A 21 7.74 -10.79 -0.21
C ARG A 21 8.08 -9.38 -0.67
N SER A 22 8.97 -9.21 -1.66
CA SER A 22 9.31 -7.90 -2.21
C SER A 22 8.11 -7.24 -2.89
N LYS A 23 7.31 -8.04 -3.62
CA LYS A 23 6.06 -7.58 -4.25
C LYS A 23 5.00 -7.18 -3.20
N ALA A 24 4.90 -7.95 -2.12
CA ALA A 24 4.01 -7.67 -0.99
C ALA A 24 4.39 -6.38 -0.24
N THR A 25 5.67 -6.19 0.04
CA THR A 25 6.16 -4.96 0.70
C THR A 25 5.88 -3.73 -0.14
N LEU A 26 6.12 -3.81 -1.46
CA LEU A 26 5.85 -2.71 -2.37
C LEU A 26 4.37 -2.36 -2.43
N LEU A 27 3.52 -3.39 -2.53
CA LEU A 27 2.07 -3.21 -2.52
C LEU A 27 1.59 -2.59 -1.21
N ALA A 28 2.09 -3.07 -0.06
CA ALA A 28 1.77 -2.51 1.25
C ALA A 28 2.16 -1.03 1.35
N PHE A 29 3.32 -0.66 0.78
CA PHE A 29 3.77 0.73 0.73
C PHE A 29 2.85 1.60 -0.14
N CYS A 30 2.45 1.14 -1.33
CA CYS A 30 1.51 1.87 -2.19
C CYS A 30 0.16 2.10 -1.49
N ILE A 31 -0.36 1.08 -0.82
CA ILE A 31 -1.62 1.16 -0.05
C ILE A 31 -1.47 2.13 1.12
N LEU A 32 -0.35 2.10 1.84
CA LEU A 32 -0.06 3.04 2.93
C LEU A 32 -0.06 4.49 2.44
N VAL A 33 0.61 4.77 1.32
CA VAL A 33 0.64 6.11 0.72
C VAL A 33 -0.78 6.56 0.34
N HIS A 34 -1.58 5.66 -0.26
CA HIS A 34 -2.97 5.94 -0.61
C HIS A 34 -3.83 6.25 0.63
N GLU A 35 -3.75 5.43 1.68
CA GLU A 35 -4.55 5.61 2.89
C GLU A 35 -4.14 6.87 3.66
N ILE A 36 -2.85 7.24 3.67
CA ILE A 36 -2.39 8.51 4.25
C ILE A 36 -2.92 9.69 3.44
N TRP A 37 -2.85 9.63 2.10
CA TRP A 37 -3.38 10.69 1.23
C TRP A 37 -4.89 10.86 1.44
N ARG A 38 -5.63 9.75 1.48
CA ARG A 38 -7.07 9.74 1.73
C ARG A 38 -7.41 10.32 3.10
N ALA A 39 -6.72 9.89 4.15
CA ALA A 39 -6.95 10.38 5.50
C ALA A 39 -6.68 11.89 5.62
N ARG A 40 -5.58 12.37 5.02
CA ARG A 40 -5.28 13.80 4.97
C ARG A 40 -6.37 14.60 4.28
N ASN A 41 -6.91 14.09 3.18
CA ASN A 41 -8.00 14.76 2.47
C ASN A 41 -9.31 14.72 3.26
N SER A 42 -9.65 13.62 3.92
CA SER A 42 -10.87 13.57 4.73
C SER A 42 -10.81 14.51 5.94
N VAL A 43 -9.64 14.74 6.53
CA VAL A 43 -9.49 15.80 7.55
C VAL A 43 -9.66 17.19 6.94
N ALA A 44 -9.04 17.43 5.78
CA ALA A 44 -9.00 18.74 5.16
C ALA A 44 -10.33 19.17 4.51
N PHE A 45 -11.11 18.22 3.98
CA PHE A 45 -12.30 18.48 3.18
C PHE A 45 -13.59 17.96 3.82
N ASP A 46 -13.54 16.84 4.56
CA ASP A 46 -14.73 16.21 5.15
C ASP A 46 -14.88 16.49 6.66
N LEU A 47 -13.90 17.17 7.29
CA LEU A 47 -13.80 17.40 8.75
C LEU A 47 -13.85 16.10 9.58
N GLU A 48 -13.53 14.96 8.96
CA GLU A 48 -13.58 13.66 9.60
C GLU A 48 -12.31 13.39 10.44
N PRO A 49 -12.44 12.95 11.71
CA PRO A 49 -11.30 12.66 12.55
C PRO A 49 -10.50 11.46 12.03
N THR A 50 -9.18 11.61 11.97
CA THR A 50 -8.27 10.53 11.54
C THR A 50 -7.72 9.77 12.73
N SER A 51 -7.90 8.45 12.73
CA SER A 51 -7.25 7.52 13.65
C SER A 51 -6.06 6.81 12.97
N PRO A 52 -4.82 6.95 13.49
CA PRO A 52 -3.66 6.22 12.98
C PRO A 52 -3.86 4.70 13.00
N ASP A 53 -4.49 4.16 14.05
CA ASP A 53 -4.78 2.73 14.16
C ASP A 53 -5.74 2.26 13.06
N ALA A 54 -6.74 3.08 12.72
CA ALA A 54 -7.66 2.79 11.63
C ALA A 54 -6.96 2.79 10.27
N ILE A 55 -5.98 3.68 10.05
CA ILE A 55 -5.15 3.68 8.83
C ILE A 55 -4.34 2.38 8.77
N ILE A 56 -3.65 2.00 9.85
CA ILE A 56 -2.84 0.78 9.91
C ILE A 56 -3.71 -0.46 9.63
N ALA A 57 -4.92 -0.53 10.21
CA ALA A 57 -5.85 -1.63 9.98
C ALA A 57 -6.29 -1.71 8.50
N ARG A 58 -6.62 -0.57 7.87
CA ARG A 58 -6.99 -0.50 6.45
C ARG A 58 -5.85 -0.94 5.54
N VAL A 59 -4.63 -0.50 5.82
CA VAL A 59 -3.44 -0.89 5.06
C VAL A 59 -3.21 -2.40 5.14
N LYS A 60 -3.26 -2.98 6.34
CA LYS A 60 -3.12 -4.44 6.55
C LYS A 60 -4.19 -5.22 5.78
N LEU A 61 -5.46 -4.82 5.92
CA LEU A 61 -6.58 -5.51 5.28
C LEU A 61 -6.51 -5.44 3.75
N ALA A 62 -6.23 -4.27 3.18
CA ALA A 62 -6.10 -4.09 1.75
C ALA A 62 -4.90 -4.86 1.17
N THR A 63 -3.77 -4.84 1.89
CA THR A 63 -2.57 -5.62 1.50
C THR A 63 -2.88 -7.11 1.48
N TYR A 64 -3.51 -7.63 2.53
CA TYR A 64 -3.91 -9.03 2.62
C TYR A 64 -4.87 -9.43 1.48
N ARG A 65 -5.93 -8.65 1.25
CA ARG A 65 -6.94 -8.90 0.21
C ARG A 65 -6.35 -8.93 -1.20
N ILE A 66 -5.42 -8.04 -1.50
CA ILE A 66 -4.81 -8.00 -2.84
C ILE A 66 -3.82 -9.15 -2.99
N LEU A 67 -3.03 -9.45 -1.94
CA LEU A 67 -2.06 -10.53 -2.01
C LEU A 67 -2.70 -11.92 -2.10
N ILE A 68 -3.78 -12.19 -1.36
CA ILE A 68 -4.50 -13.46 -1.48
C ILE A 68 -5.15 -13.62 -2.87
N ARG A 69 -5.57 -12.51 -3.49
CA ARG A 69 -6.14 -12.53 -4.84
C ARG A 69 -5.07 -12.75 -5.92
N LEU A 70 -3.87 -12.19 -5.74
CA LEU A 70 -2.76 -12.34 -6.68
C LEU A 70 -2.00 -13.66 -6.50
N TYR A 71 -1.98 -14.20 -5.28
CA TYR A 71 -1.22 -15.40 -4.90
C TYR A 71 -2.07 -16.35 -4.04
N PRO A 72 -3.19 -16.88 -4.55
CA PRO A 72 -4.17 -17.65 -3.77
C PRO A 72 -3.61 -18.96 -3.17
N SER A 73 -2.58 -19.53 -3.78
CA SER A 73 -1.98 -20.81 -3.39
C SER A 73 -0.77 -20.68 -2.45
N GLN A 74 -0.39 -19.44 -2.08
CA GLN A 74 0.75 -19.18 -1.22
C GLN A 74 0.28 -18.86 0.19
N MET A 75 0.87 -19.52 1.19
CA MET A 75 0.63 -19.19 2.60
C MET A 75 1.39 -17.89 2.93
N ILE A 76 0.68 -16.77 2.97
CA ILE A 76 1.28 -15.45 3.21
C ILE A 76 1.30 -15.18 4.72
N THR A 77 2.46 -15.40 5.33
CA THR A 77 2.76 -15.03 6.73
C THR A 77 3.43 -13.65 6.76
N PHE A 78 2.85 -12.72 7.51
CA PHE A 78 3.37 -11.35 7.72
C PHE A 78 4.25 -11.28 8.96
#